data_AF-A0A819PDW9-F1
#
_entry.id   AF-A0A819PDW9-F1
#
_cell.length_a   1.000
_cell.length_b   1.000
_cell.length_c   1.000
_cell.angle_alpha   90.00
_cell.angle_beta   90.00
_cell.angle_gamma   90.00
#
_symmetry.space_group_name_H-M   'P 1'
#
loop_
_entity.id
_entity.type
_entity.pdbx_description
1 polymer ?
#
loop_
_entity_poly.entity_id
_entity_poly.type
_entity_poly.pdbx_seq_one_letter_code
_entity_poly.pdbx_strand_id
1 'polypeptide(L)'
;WVFVQINEEYVKGYFSDGLTAIKEDALATAILIKRVSPKSYRLLHKLEVDPILYTVDWYMTLFSRTYRAPQLYRLWDIFFCEGVKVLFRLALVIVCETLDVGPSDLVTRAHQCDNAMDLVTLIKQTAKELPFDLLLTKMDKLPLSDIHLAQACKQARQQLSLDTKTMQNRKK
;
A
#
# COMPACT_ATOMS: atom_id res chain seq x y z
N TRP A 1 -8.74 -9.85 23.52
CA TRP A 1 -7.43 -9.23 23.80
C TRP A 1 -6.59 -9.02 22.54
N VAL A 2 -6.31 -10.03 21.70
CA VAL A 2 -5.48 -9.84 20.47
C VAL A 2 -5.98 -8.73 19.54
N PHE A 3 -7.28 -8.72 19.20
CA PHE A 3 -7.83 -7.68 18.32
C PHE A 3 -7.68 -6.27 18.91
N VAL A 4 -7.82 -6.11 20.23
CA VAL A 4 -7.62 -4.83 20.91
C VAL A 4 -6.17 -4.37 20.76
N GLN A 5 -5.21 -5.26 20.99
CA GLN A 5 -3.79 -4.97 20.82
C GLN A 5 -3.42 -4.60 19.38
N ILE A 6 -4.00 -5.26 18.37
CA ILE A 6 -3.84 -4.87 16.97
C ILE A 6 -4.26 -3.41 16.76
N ASN A 7 -5.44 -3.03 17.26
CA ASN A 7 -5.99 -1.69 17.07
C ASN A 7 -5.24 -0.61 17.84
N GLU A 8 -4.76 -0.93 19.04
CA GLU A 8 -4.07 0.04 19.90
C GLU A 8 -2.60 0.24 19.52
N GLU A 9 -1.89 -0.84 19.17
CA GLU A 9 -0.44 -0.83 18.96
C GLU A 9 -0.05 -0.74 17.49
N TYR A 10 -0.78 -1.40 16.58
CA TYR A 10 -0.32 -1.55 15.19
C TYR A 10 -1.08 -0.69 14.18
N VAL A 11 -2.40 -0.53 14.32
CA VAL A 11 -3.26 0.16 13.35
C VAL A 11 -4.07 1.31 13.99
N LYS A 12 -3.41 2.05 14.87
CA LYS A 12 -4.03 3.14 15.63
C LYS A 12 -4.64 4.19 14.70
N GLY A 13 -5.94 4.44 14.87
CA GLY A 13 -6.68 5.43 14.10
C GLY A 13 -7.13 4.99 12.70
N TYR A 14 -6.92 3.73 12.29
CA TYR A 14 -7.40 3.25 10.98
C TYR A 14 -8.93 3.27 10.86
N PHE A 15 -9.63 3.09 11.98
CA PHE A 15 -11.10 3.08 12.06
C PHE A 15 -11.69 4.39 12.58
N SER A 16 -10.88 5.45 12.70
CA SER A 16 -11.40 6.77 13.08
C SER A 16 -12.15 7.42 11.92
N ASP A 17 -13.04 8.35 12.25
CA ASP A 17 -13.78 9.14 11.27
C ASP A 17 -12.83 9.80 10.25
N GLY A 18 -13.26 9.84 8.99
CA GLY A 18 -12.51 10.46 7.90
C GLY A 18 -11.32 9.66 7.38
N LEU A 19 -11.01 8.48 7.94
CA LEU A 19 -9.94 7.57 7.51
C LEU A 19 -8.56 8.25 7.40
N THR A 20 -8.27 9.20 8.29
CA THR A 20 -7.07 10.04 8.21
C THR A 20 -5.78 9.22 8.27
N ALA A 21 -5.67 8.27 9.21
CA ALA A 21 -4.49 7.41 9.32
C ALA A 21 -4.28 6.54 8.07
N ILE A 22 -5.37 6.01 7.50
CA ILE A 22 -5.31 5.25 6.24
C ILE A 22 -4.90 6.13 5.07
N LYS A 23 -5.41 7.37 4.98
CA LYS A 23 -5.01 8.33 3.94
C LYS A 23 -3.53 8.69 4.05
N GLU A 24 -3.02 8.89 5.27
CA GLU A 24 -1.59 9.10 5.52
C GLU A 24 -0.77 7.92 5.02
N ASP A 25 -1.15 6.70 5.36
CA ASP A 25 -0.41 5.51 4.96
C ASP A 25 -0.56 5.17 3.48
N ALA A 26 -1.71 5.48 2.87
CA ALA A 26 -1.91 5.39 1.42
C ALA A 26 -0.95 6.33 0.68
N LEU A 27 -0.85 7.58 1.12
CA LEU A 27 0.06 8.57 0.53
C LEU A 27 1.53 8.21 0.79
N ALA A 28 1.86 7.73 1.99
CA ALA A 28 3.20 7.23 2.31
C ALA A 28 3.58 6.05 1.39
N THR A 29 2.62 5.17 1.07
CA THR A 29 2.82 4.08 0.11
C THR A 29 3.17 4.64 -1.27
N ALA A 30 2.47 5.66 -1.76
CA ALA A 30 2.80 6.30 -3.04
C ALA A 30 4.19 6.95 -3.07
N ILE A 31 4.58 7.61 -1.98
CA ILE A 31 5.92 8.18 -1.82
C ILE A 31 6.99 7.08 -1.89
N LEU A 32 6.75 5.94 -1.25
CA LEU A 32 7.66 4.80 -1.28
C LEU A 32 7.70 4.15 -2.67
N ILE A 33 6.57 4.02 -3.38
CA ILE A 33 6.55 3.55 -4.78
C ILE A 33 7.43 4.46 -5.63
N LYS A 34 7.31 5.79 -5.50
CA LYS A 34 8.15 6.74 -6.24
C LYS A 34 9.65 6.52 -6.01
N ARG A 35 10.03 6.13 -4.80
CA ARG A 35 11.43 5.83 -4.44
C ARG A 35 11.89 4.49 -5.01
N VAL A 36 11.07 3.44 -4.90
CA VAL A 36 11.44 2.07 -5.25
C VAL A 36 11.31 1.80 -6.74
N SER A 37 10.18 2.17 -7.35
CA SER A 37 9.98 2.14 -8.81
C SER A 37 9.35 3.45 -9.30
N PRO A 38 10.19 4.39 -9.79
CA PRO A 38 9.71 5.59 -10.46
C PRO A 38 8.88 5.30 -11.72
N LYS A 39 9.03 4.11 -12.33
CA LYS A 39 8.21 3.69 -13.48
C LYS A 39 6.79 3.36 -13.03
N SER A 40 6.62 2.53 -12.00
CA SER A 40 5.29 2.22 -11.42
C SER A 40 4.59 3.49 -10.97
N TYR A 41 5.29 4.40 -10.29
CA TYR A 41 4.73 5.68 -9.86
C TYR A 41 4.23 6.54 -11.03
N ARG A 42 5.00 6.62 -12.12
CA ARG A 42 4.60 7.39 -13.32
C ARG A 42 3.34 6.85 -13.96
N LEU A 43 3.18 5.53 -14.02
CA LEU A 43 1.97 4.92 -14.57
C LEU A 43 0.75 5.20 -13.70
N LEU A 44 0.87 5.03 -12.38
CA LEU A 44 -0.20 5.37 -11.42
C LEU A 44 -0.60 6.84 -11.52
N HIS A 45 0.38 7.74 -11.61
CA HIS A 45 0.14 9.17 -11.74
C HIS A 45 -0.46 9.55 -13.10
N LYS A 46 -0.05 8.89 -14.20
CA LYS A 46 -0.60 9.13 -15.54
C LYS A 46 -2.09 8.83 -15.60
N LEU A 47 -2.53 7.77 -14.91
CA LEU A 47 -3.93 7.37 -14.85
C LEU A 47 -4.66 7.97 -13.63
N GLU A 48 -4.03 8.89 -12.90
CA GLU A 48 -4.60 9.56 -11.72
C GLU A 48 -5.15 8.58 -10.66
N VAL A 49 -4.46 7.45 -10.46
CA VAL A 49 -4.84 6.46 -9.46
C VAL A 49 -4.56 7.00 -8.06
N ASP A 50 -5.63 7.26 -7.30
CA ASP A 50 -5.51 7.56 -5.88
C ASP A 50 -5.04 6.30 -5.13
N PRO A 51 -3.91 6.36 -4.39
CA PRO A 51 -3.37 5.23 -3.63
C PRO A 51 -4.38 4.58 -2.68
N ILE A 52 -5.33 5.35 -2.16
CA ILE A 52 -6.33 4.82 -1.23
C ILE A 52 -7.19 3.72 -1.85
N LEU A 53 -7.37 3.73 -3.19
CA LEU A 53 -8.24 2.79 -3.90
C LEU A 53 -7.79 1.33 -3.76
N TYR A 54 -6.50 1.09 -3.57
CA TYR A 54 -5.94 -0.25 -3.35
C TYR A 54 -5.38 -0.47 -1.94
N THR A 55 -5.05 0.58 -1.17
CA THR A 55 -4.49 0.37 0.19
C THR A 55 -5.56 0.27 1.27
N VAL A 56 -6.72 0.91 1.12
CA VAL A 56 -7.72 0.98 2.20
C VAL A 56 -8.19 -0.41 2.63
N ASP A 57 -8.42 -1.31 1.68
CA ASP A 57 -8.84 -2.66 1.99
C ASP A 57 -7.72 -3.54 2.51
N TRP A 58 -6.51 -3.40 1.97
CA TRP A 58 -5.33 -4.10 2.43
C TRP A 58 -4.96 -3.74 3.87
N TYR A 59 -4.89 -2.45 4.20
CA TYR A 59 -4.39 -1.99 5.50
C TYR A 59 -5.43 -2.12 6.60
N MET A 60 -6.68 -1.72 6.36
CA MET A 60 -7.74 -1.87 7.38
C MET A 60 -8.02 -3.33 7.74
N THR A 61 -7.76 -4.27 6.83
CA THR A 61 -8.05 -5.69 7.07
C THR A 61 -6.80 -6.55 7.23
N LEU A 62 -5.62 -5.94 7.33
CA LEU A 62 -4.34 -6.66 7.38
C LEU A 62 -4.26 -7.76 6.30
N PHE A 63 -4.70 -7.41 5.09
CA PHE A 63 -4.85 -8.26 3.91
C PHE A 63 -5.75 -9.49 4.06
N SER A 64 -6.56 -9.62 5.12
CA SER A 64 -7.49 -10.76 5.29
C SER A 64 -8.62 -10.81 4.25
N ARG A 65 -8.89 -9.72 3.52
CA ARG A 65 -9.76 -9.72 2.33
C ARG A 65 -9.05 -10.19 1.05
N THR A 66 -7.72 -10.16 1.02
CA THR A 66 -6.91 -10.53 -0.14
C THR A 66 -6.48 -12.00 -0.05
N TYR A 67 -5.97 -12.42 1.12
CA TYR A 67 -5.45 -13.77 1.35
C TYR A 67 -6.36 -14.58 2.26
N ARG A 68 -6.35 -15.91 2.06
CA ARG A 68 -6.92 -16.89 2.99
C ARG A 68 -5.80 -17.70 3.65
N ALA A 69 -6.15 -18.61 4.54
CA ALA A 69 -5.19 -19.60 5.03
C ALA A 69 -4.72 -20.51 3.87
N PRO A 70 -3.43 -20.90 3.81
CA PRO A 70 -2.38 -20.65 4.81
C PRO A 70 -1.62 -19.32 4.65
N GLN A 71 -1.78 -18.60 3.53
CA GLN A 71 -0.99 -17.40 3.21
C GLN A 71 -1.19 -16.29 4.25
N LEU A 72 -2.45 -16.07 4.67
CA LEU A 72 -2.80 -15.04 5.64
C LEU A 72 -2.09 -15.24 6.98
N TYR A 73 -1.99 -16.48 7.47
CA TYR A 73 -1.33 -16.75 8.74
C TYR A 73 0.17 -16.49 8.68
N ARG A 74 0.83 -16.88 7.57
CA ARG A 74 2.25 -16.57 7.36
C ARG A 74 2.50 -15.06 7.30
N LEU A 75 1.61 -14.31 6.66
CA LEU A 75 1.67 -12.84 6.66
C LEU A 75 1.55 -12.28 8.08
N TRP A 76 0.59 -12.80 8.85
CA TRP A 76 0.33 -12.34 10.21
C TRP A 76 1.46 -12.70 11.17
N ASP A 77 2.10 -13.86 11.03
CA ASP A 77 3.27 -14.24 11.82
C ASP A 77 4.40 -13.22 11.65
N ILE A 78 4.69 -12.83 10.40
CA ILE A 78 5.71 -11.82 10.09
C ILE A 78 5.26 -10.44 10.59
N PHE A 79 3.99 -10.08 10.40
CA PHE A 79 3.43 -8.81 10.88
C PHE A 79 3.51 -8.67 12.41
N PHE A 80 3.22 -9.72 13.18
CA PHE A 80 3.35 -9.66 14.64
C PHE A 80 4.81 -9.57 15.10
N CYS A 81 5.74 -10.16 14.33
CA CYS A 81 7.17 -10.12 14.62
C CYS A 81 7.80 -8.75 14.28
N GLU A 82 7.49 -8.20 13.10
CA GLU A 82 8.16 -7.02 12.55
C GLU A 82 7.33 -5.72 12.61
N GLY A 83 6.02 -5.84 12.78
CA GLY A 83 5.07 -4.73 12.84
C GLY A 83 4.56 -4.21 11.50
N VAL A 84 4.01 -2.98 11.53
CA VAL A 84 3.23 -2.39 10.43
C VAL A 84 4.00 -2.26 9.10
N LYS A 85 5.33 -2.19 9.15
CA LYS A 85 6.20 -2.13 7.96
C LYS A 85 5.98 -3.28 6.96
N VAL A 86 5.55 -4.43 7.46
CA VAL A 86 5.23 -5.61 6.66
C VAL A 86 4.11 -5.30 5.67
N LEU A 87 3.10 -4.51 6.08
CA LEU A 87 1.98 -4.14 5.21
C LEU A 87 2.44 -3.25 4.04
N PHE A 88 3.30 -2.26 4.33
CA PHE A 88 3.88 -1.40 3.30
C PHE A 88 4.75 -2.18 2.33
N ARG A 89 5.65 -3.05 2.83
CA ARG A 89 6.50 -3.88 1.98
C ARG A 89 5.68 -4.75 1.04
N LEU A 90 4.65 -5.41 1.55
CA LEU A 90 3.78 -6.26 0.73
C LEU A 90 3.03 -5.46 -0.33
N ALA A 91 2.44 -4.31 0.03
CA ALA A 91 1.77 -3.43 -0.92
C ALA A 91 2.74 -2.97 -2.03
N LEU A 92 3.97 -2.59 -1.67
CA LEU A 92 4.99 -2.16 -2.62
C LEU A 92 5.41 -3.28 -3.57
N VAL A 93 5.65 -4.50 -3.06
CA VAL A 93 5.97 -5.65 -3.91
C VAL A 93 4.84 -5.88 -4.90
N ILE A 94 3.59 -5.98 -4.44
CA ILE A 94 2.43 -6.23 -5.32
C ILE A 94 2.37 -5.19 -6.44
N VAL A 95 2.46 -3.90 -6.09
CA VAL A 95 2.38 -2.82 -7.08
C VAL A 95 3.58 -2.85 -8.04
N CYS A 96 4.80 -3.04 -7.54
CA CYS A 96 5.99 -3.07 -8.40
C CYS A 96 5.98 -4.29 -9.33
N GLU A 97 5.58 -5.47 -8.84
CA GLU A 97 5.45 -6.68 -9.66
C GLU A 97 4.35 -6.51 -10.71
N THR A 98 3.23 -5.85 -10.39
CA THR A 98 2.16 -5.61 -11.37
C THR A 98 2.60 -4.65 -12.48
N LEU A 99 3.36 -3.60 -12.14
CA LEU A 99 3.54 -2.45 -13.03
C LEU A 99 4.92 -2.34 -13.69
N ASP A 100 5.95 -3.05 -13.22
CA ASP A 100 7.33 -2.87 -13.72
C ASP A 100 8.16 -4.16 -13.68
N VAL A 101 8.19 -4.87 -12.54
CA VAL A 101 9.16 -5.96 -12.28
C VAL A 101 8.66 -7.34 -12.69
N GLY A 102 7.35 -7.56 -12.68
CA GLY A 102 6.75 -8.88 -12.85
C GLY A 102 6.81 -9.41 -14.29
N PRO A 103 6.06 -10.49 -14.58
CA PRO A 103 6.02 -11.09 -15.91
C PRO A 103 5.66 -10.08 -17.00
N SER A 104 6.31 -10.20 -18.17
CA SER A 104 6.11 -9.27 -19.29
C SER A 104 4.65 -9.08 -19.66
N ASP A 105 3.87 -10.16 -19.69
CA ASP A 105 2.46 -10.12 -20.07
C ASP A 105 1.62 -9.29 -19.09
N LEU A 106 1.93 -9.39 -17.79
CA LEU A 106 1.26 -8.64 -16.74
C LEU A 106 1.58 -7.15 -16.84
N VAL A 107 2.87 -6.83 -17.03
CA VAL A 107 3.33 -5.45 -17.18
C VAL A 107 2.74 -4.83 -18.46
N THR A 108 2.69 -5.57 -19.57
CA THR A 108 2.05 -5.11 -20.81
C THR A 108 0.57 -4.83 -20.60
N ARG A 109 -0.17 -5.73 -19.94
CA ARG A 109 -1.58 -5.52 -19.57
C ARG A 109 -1.78 -4.26 -18.73
N ALA A 110 -0.90 -4.02 -17.75
CA ALA A 110 -0.96 -2.82 -16.92
C ALA A 110 -0.77 -1.53 -17.73
N HIS A 111 0.11 -1.54 -18.74
CA HIS A 111 0.33 -0.39 -19.62
C HIS A 111 -0.78 -0.18 -20.66
N GLN A 112 -1.61 -1.20 -20.90
CA GLN A 112 -2.79 -1.13 -21.76
C GLN A 112 -4.04 -0.62 -21.03
N CYS A 113 -4.00 -0.48 -19.70
CA CYS A 113 -5.13 0.08 -18.95
C CYS A 113 -5.33 1.56 -19.31
N ASP A 114 -6.54 1.91 -19.71
CA ASP A 114 -6.90 3.28 -20.13
C ASP A 114 -7.45 4.14 -18.97
N ASN A 115 -7.85 3.52 -17.86
CA ASN A 115 -8.42 4.22 -16.72
C ASN A 115 -7.89 3.71 -15.38
N ALA A 116 -8.09 4.52 -14.33
CA ALA A 116 -7.64 4.23 -12.99
C ALA A 116 -8.21 2.92 -12.42
N MET A 117 -9.48 2.65 -12.66
CA MET A 117 -10.20 1.53 -12.02
C MET A 117 -9.79 0.18 -12.58
N ASP A 118 -9.52 0.09 -13.88
CA ASP A 118 -8.99 -1.11 -14.50
C ASP A 118 -7.61 -1.45 -13.94
N LEU A 119 -6.75 -0.43 -13.80
CA LEU A 119 -5.43 -0.63 -13.22
C LEU A 119 -5.50 -1.07 -11.75
N VAL A 120 -6.37 -0.43 -10.95
CA VAL A 120 -6.61 -0.82 -9.55
C VAL A 120 -7.13 -2.26 -9.46
N THR A 121 -8.03 -2.65 -10.35
CA THR A 121 -8.57 -4.00 -10.40
C THR A 121 -7.49 -5.02 -10.73
N LEU A 122 -6.62 -4.71 -11.71
CA LEU A 122 -5.47 -5.54 -12.06
C LEU A 122 -4.50 -5.70 -10.90
N ILE A 123 -4.19 -4.61 -10.18
CA ILE A 123 -3.33 -4.65 -8.97
C ILE A 123 -3.95 -5.57 -7.91
N LYS A 124 -5.26 -5.46 -7.66
CA LYS A 124 -5.96 -6.31 -6.68
C LYS A 124 -6.05 -7.78 -7.11
N GLN A 125 -6.18 -8.06 -8.40
CA GLN A 125 -6.15 -9.42 -8.95
C GLN A 125 -4.75 -10.03 -8.82
N THR A 126 -3.72 -9.27 -9.20
CA THR A 126 -2.31 -9.68 -9.09
C THR A 126 -1.95 -10.07 -7.65
N ALA A 127 -2.42 -9.30 -6.67
CA ALA A 127 -2.23 -9.62 -5.25
C ALA A 127 -2.74 -11.02 -4.87
N LYS A 128 -3.79 -11.51 -5.54
CA LYS A 128 -4.38 -12.84 -5.27
C LYS A 128 -3.74 -13.96 -6.09
N GLU A 129 -3.28 -13.64 -7.30
CA GLU A 129 -2.77 -14.62 -8.26
C GLU A 129 -1.29 -14.94 -8.05
N LEU A 130 -0.49 -13.98 -7.57
CA LEU A 130 0.94 -14.21 -7.36
C LEU A 130 1.21 -15.22 -6.25
N PRO A 131 2.14 -16.17 -6.45
CA PRO A 131 2.55 -17.09 -5.40
C PRO A 131 3.07 -16.34 -4.18
N PHE A 132 2.54 -16.66 -3.00
CA PHE A 132 2.89 -15.94 -1.77
C PHE A 132 4.39 -16.07 -1.42
N ASP A 133 5.02 -17.21 -1.71
CA ASP A 133 6.46 -17.40 -1.49
C ASP A 133 7.34 -16.45 -2.33
N LEU A 134 6.89 -16.12 -3.54
CA LEU A 134 7.54 -15.11 -4.38
C LEU A 134 7.44 -13.73 -3.71
N LEU A 135 6.24 -13.37 -3.21
CA LEU A 135 6.02 -12.10 -2.53
C LEU A 135 6.92 -11.96 -1.29
N LEU A 136 7.00 -13.00 -0.46
CA LEU A 136 7.89 -13.01 0.72
C LEU A 136 9.35 -12.81 0.34
N THR A 137 9.83 -13.56 -0.66
CA THR A 137 11.22 -13.44 -1.15
C THR A 137 11.54 -12.03 -1.65
N LYS A 138 10.57 -11.36 -2.26
CA LYS A 138 10.72 -9.99 -2.77
C LYS A 138 10.65 -8.97 -1.64
N MET A 139 9.81 -9.18 -0.63
CA MET A 139 9.71 -8.31 0.54
C MET A 139 11.05 -8.19 1.29
N ASP A 140 11.77 -9.31 1.44
CA ASP A 140 13.10 -9.33 2.08
C ASP A 140 14.16 -8.58 1.28
N LYS A 141 14.03 -8.54 -0.05
CA LYS A 141 14.98 -7.90 -0.97
C LYS A 141 14.70 -6.42 -1.19
N LEU A 142 13.59 -5.88 -0.68
CA LEU A 142 13.28 -4.47 -0.84
C LEU A 142 14.31 -3.60 -0.10
N PRO A 143 14.91 -2.58 -0.75
CA PRO A 143 15.89 -1.68 -0.13
C PRO A 143 15.20 -0.63 0.78
N LEU A 144 14.37 -1.09 1.72
CA LEU A 144 13.57 -0.26 2.61
C LEU A 144 13.94 -0.51 4.07
N SER A 145 14.65 0.47 4.64
CA SER A 145 14.89 0.57 6.07
C SER A 145 13.72 1.25 6.77
N ASP A 146 13.63 1.07 8.08
CA ASP A 146 12.63 1.70 8.94
C ASP A 146 12.71 3.24 8.87
N ILE A 147 13.90 3.79 8.59
CA ILE A 147 14.12 5.22 8.37
C ILE A 147 13.36 5.71 7.12
N HIS A 148 13.40 4.97 6.01
CA HIS A 148 12.70 5.34 4.78
C HIS A 148 11.18 5.36 4.99
N LEU A 149 10.65 4.39 5.73
CA LEU A 149 9.24 4.32 6.09
C LEU A 149 8.82 5.49 6.98
N ALA A 150 9.57 5.74 8.06
CA ALA A 150 9.29 6.85 8.97
C ALA A 150 9.31 8.22 8.26
N GLN A 151 10.26 8.41 7.34
CA GLN A 151 10.33 9.62 6.51
C GLN A 151 9.10 9.75 5.59
N ALA A 152 8.67 8.68 4.92
CA ALA A 152 7.51 8.70 4.05
C ALA A 152 6.21 9.00 4.82
N CYS A 153 5.97 8.35 5.96
CA CYS A 153 4.81 8.64 6.81
C CYS A 153 4.81 10.09 7.32
N LYS A 154 5.99 10.62 7.72
CA LYS A 154 6.12 12.02 8.13
C LYS A 154 5.80 12.99 7.00
N GLN A 155 6.28 12.73 5.79
CA GLN A 155 6.00 13.54 4.61
C GLN A 155 4.51 13.51 4.24
N ALA A 156 3.90 12.33 4.24
CA ALA A 156 2.48 12.15 3.94
C ALA A 156 1.58 12.93 4.91
N ARG A 157 1.86 12.85 6.22
CA ARG A 157 1.15 13.61 7.25
C ARG A 157 1.24 15.11 7.04
N GLN A 158 2.44 15.61 6.70
CA GLN A 158 2.65 17.04 6.44
C GLN A 158 1.82 17.49 5.22
N GLN A 159 1.84 16.72 4.13
CA GLN A 159 1.08 17.04 2.91
C GLN A 159 -0.43 17.11 3.17
N LEU A 160 -1.01 16.08 3.80
CA LEU A 160 -2.44 16.05 4.11
C LEU A 160 -2.88 17.17 5.07
N SER A 161 -2.01 17.56 6.01
CA SER A 161 -2.29 18.68 6.92
C SER A 161 -2.38 20.03 6.20
N LEU A 162 -1.60 20.21 5.12
CA LEU A 162 -1.60 21.41 4.30
C LEU A 162 -2.84 21.46 3.38
N ASP A 163 -3.20 20.32 2.79
CA ASP A 163 -4.37 20.21 1.92
C ASP A 163 -5.67 20.49 2.69
N THR A 164 -5.77 19.95 3.91
CA THR A 164 -6.92 20.18 4.79
C THR A 164 -7.08 21.67 5.14
N LYS A 165 -5.98 22.36 5.46
CA LYS A 165 -5.98 23.82 5.73
C LYS A 165 -6.35 24.64 4.50
N THR A 166 -5.86 24.23 3.33
CA THR A 166 -6.14 24.90 2.05
C THR A 166 -7.61 24.78 1.67
N MET A 167 -8.22 23.61 1.88
CA MET A 167 -9.66 23.39 1.66
C MET A 167 -10.54 24.18 2.63
N GLN A 168 -10.12 24.33 3.89
CA GLN A 168 -10.84 25.14 4.88
C GLN A 168 -10.77 26.64 4.56
N ASN A 169 -9.64 27.12 4.05
CA ASN A 169 -9.48 28.53 3.66
C ASN A 169 -10.24 28.89 2.38
N ARG A 170 -10.48 27.96 1.46
CA ARG A 170 -11.31 28.20 0.26
C ARG A 170 -12.83 28.23 0.54
N LYS A 171 -13.26 27.76 1.72
CA LYS A 171 -14.67 27.73 2.13
C LYS A 171 -15.06 28.92 3.03
N LYS A 172 -14.12 29.82 3.33
CA LYS A 172 -14.36 31.10 4.00
C LYS A 172 -14.29 32.23 2.98
#